data_AF-A0A9E1TVH5-F1
#
_entry.id   AF-A0A9E1TVH5-F1
#
_cell.length_a   1.000
_cell.length_b   1.000
_cell.length_c   1.000
_cell.angle_alpha   90.00
_cell.angle_beta   90.00
_cell.angle_gamma   90.00
#
_symmetry.space_group_name_H-M   'P 1'
#
loop_
_entity.id
_entity.type
_entity.pdbx_description
1 polymer ?
#
loop_
_entity_poly.entity_id
_entity_poly.type
_entity_poly.pdbx_seq_one_letter_code
_entity_poly.pdbx_strand_id
1 'polypeptide(L)' 'QYWEGGVTKYWNEDPWARASYSVAGVGQKDFREILSKSEEMFHFAGEHTSIHRASMNGAIESGLRVSDEIKKS' A
#
# COMPACT_ATOMS: atom_id res chain seq x y z
N GLN A 1 29.11 -26.93 -8.50
CA GLN A 1 27.80 -26.26 -8.40
C GLN A 1 28.08 -24.81 -8.03
N TYR A 2 27.87 -23.89 -8.96
CA TYR A 2 28.18 -22.47 -8.73
C TYR A 2 26.88 -21.75 -8.35
N TRP A 3 26.90 -21.12 -7.17
CA TRP A 3 25.84 -20.21 -6.75
C TRP A 3 26.30 -18.80 -7.08
N GLU A 4 25.55 -18.09 -7.92
CA GLU A 4 25.84 -16.72 -8.38
C GLU A 4 25.46 -15.67 -7.32
N GLY A 5 25.93 -15.82 -6.07
CA GLY A 5 25.66 -14.85 -5.00
C GLY A 5 24.17 -14.65 -4.64
N GLY A 6 23.91 -13.80 -3.64
CA GLY A 6 22.55 -13.46 -3.21
C GLY A 6 22.54 -12.33 -2.20
N VAL A 7 21.46 -11.53 -2.21
CA VAL A 7 21.20 -10.46 -1.24
C VAL A 7 19.87 -10.76 -0.57
N THR A 8 19.81 -10.56 0.75
CA THR A 8 18.57 -10.67 1.53
C THR A 8 18.15 -9.28 2.00
N LYS A 9 16.83 -9.03 2.01
CA LYS A 9 16.23 -7.84 2.60
C LYS A 9 15.22 -8.27 3.67
N TYR A 10 15.43 -7.80 4.89
CA TYR A 10 14.42 -7.90 5.94
C TYR A 10 13.62 -6.61 5.99
N TRP A 11 12.38 -6.66 5.52
CA TRP A 11 11.53 -5.48 5.35
C TRP A 11 11.07 -4.85 6.66
N ASN A 12 10.98 -5.65 7.73
CA ASN A 12 10.51 -5.14 9.03
C ASN A 12 11.51 -4.19 9.70
N GLU A 13 12.80 -4.28 9.35
CA GLU A 13 13.85 -3.36 9.82
C GLU A 13 14.12 -2.21 8.84
N ASP A 14 13.38 -2.13 7.73
CA ASP A 14 13.49 -0.97 6.86
C ASP A 14 12.89 0.27 7.56
N PRO A 15 13.64 1.38 7.72
CA PRO A 15 13.18 2.53 8.49
C PRO A 15 11.99 3.25 7.84
N TRP A 16 11.77 3.03 6.53
CA TRP A 16 10.70 3.67 5.76
C TRP A 16 9.53 2.73 5.55
N ALA A 17 9.78 1.51 5.09
CA ALA A 17 8.73 0.55 4.78
C ALA A 17 8.15 -0.10 6.06
N ARG A 18 9.00 -0.40 7.05
CA ARG A 18 8.65 -1.02 8.35
C ARG A 18 7.92 -2.36 8.30
N ALA A 19 7.59 -2.85 7.12
CA ALA A 19 6.93 -4.11 6.80
C ALA A 19 7.04 -4.36 5.28
N SER A 20 6.60 -5.54 4.83
CA SER A 20 6.66 -5.90 3.40
C SER A 20 5.44 -5.40 2.60
N TYR A 21 4.27 -5.99 2.84
CA TYR A 21 3.03 -5.66 2.14
C TYR A 21 1.86 -5.69 3.12
N SER A 22 0.76 -5.01 2.77
CA SER A 22 -0.41 -4.95 3.63
C SER A 22 -1.19 -6.27 3.66
N VAL A 23 -1.73 -6.58 4.83
CA VAL A 23 -2.61 -7.72 5.07
C VAL A 23 -3.69 -7.29 6.07
N ALA A 24 -4.94 -7.71 5.84
CA ALA A 24 -5.99 -7.49 6.83
C ALA A 24 -5.89 -8.58 7.90
N GLY A 25 -5.73 -8.17 9.15
CA GLY A 25 -5.86 -9.06 10.30
C GLY A 25 -7.30 -9.51 10.54
N VAL A 26 -7.48 -10.46 11.46
CA VAL A 26 -8.81 -10.88 11.91
C VAL A 26 -9.57 -9.67 12.47
N GLY A 27 -10.77 -9.43 11.97
CA GLY A 27 -11.61 -8.28 12.36
C GLY A 27 -11.30 -6.97 11.63
N GLN A 28 -10.31 -6.92 10.73
CA GLN A 28 -9.90 -5.69 10.03
C GLN A 28 -10.44 -5.58 8.60
N LYS A 29 -11.54 -6.29 8.28
CA LYS A 29 -12.10 -6.31 6.92
C LYS A 29 -12.40 -4.90 6.41
N ASP A 30 -12.95 -4.05 7.27
CA ASP A 30 -13.45 -2.72 6.93
C ASP A 30 -12.42 -1.60 7.15
N PHE A 31 -11.16 -1.96 7.47
CA PHE A 31 -10.11 -0.97 7.70
C PHE A 31 -9.64 -0.32 6.39
N ARG A 32 -9.81 -0.99 5.26
CA ARG A 32 -9.43 -0.44 3.95
C ARG A 32 -10.20 0.84 3.65
N GLU A 33 -11.49 0.86 3.97
CA GLU A 33 -12.39 2.00 3.79
C GLU A 33 -11.86 3.20 4.57
N ILE A 34 -11.45 2.98 5.82
CA ILE A 34 -10.83 4.00 6.68
C ILE A 34 -9.50 4.48 6.08
N LEU A 35 -8.62 3.55 5.68
CA LEU A 35 -7.30 3.86 5.10
C LEU A 35 -7.39 4.62 3.78
N SER A 36 -8.46 4.41 3.00
CA SER A 36 -8.65 5.04 1.70
C SER A 36 -9.37 6.39 1.74
N LYS A 37 -9.96 6.75 2.89
CA LYS A 37 -10.79 7.94 3.05
C LYS A 37 -9.90 9.20 3.07
N SER A 38 -10.20 10.17 2.20
CA SER A 38 -9.55 11.48 2.25
C SER A 38 -10.01 12.29 3.48
N GLU A 39 -9.13 13.16 3.97
CA GLU A 39 -9.41 14.07 5.07
C GLU A 39 -9.02 15.49 4.64
N GLU A 40 -10.00 16.36 4.42
CA GLU A 40 -9.81 17.72 3.88
C GLU A 40 -8.95 17.73 2.60
N MET A 41 -7.75 18.33 2.64
CA MET A 41 -6.82 18.43 1.52
C MET A 41 -5.85 17.23 1.44
N PHE A 42 -5.98 16.26 2.33
CA PHE A 42 -5.11 15.09 2.40
C PHE A 42 -5.77 13.88 1.74
N HIS A 43 -5.08 13.32 0.75
CA HIS A 43 -5.49 12.12 0.04
C HIS A 43 -4.48 11.00 0.27
N PHE A 44 -4.97 9.78 0.47
CA PHE A 44 -4.14 8.62 0.80
C PHE A 44 -4.10 7.62 -0.37
N ALA A 45 -2.90 7.36 -0.88
CA ALA A 45 -2.62 6.39 -1.93
C ALA A 45 -1.59 5.35 -1.46
N GLY A 46 -1.61 4.19 -2.10
CA GLY A 46 -0.78 3.03 -1.79
C GLY A 46 -1.60 1.75 -1.83
N GLU A 47 -0.94 0.61 -2.03
CA GLU A 47 -1.61 -0.70 -2.16
C GLU A 47 -2.52 -1.03 -0.97
N HIS A 48 -2.14 -0.57 0.24
CA HIS A 48 -2.90 -0.75 1.49
C HIS A 48 -4.27 -0.04 1.51
N THR A 49 -4.50 0.87 0.56
CA THR A 49 -5.78 1.57 0.36
C THR A 49 -6.64 0.92 -0.74
N SER A 50 -6.09 -0.02 -1.53
CA SER A 50 -6.77 -0.67 -2.64
C SER A 50 -7.43 -1.99 -2.22
N ILE A 51 -8.39 -2.44 -3.03
CA ILE A 51 -8.96 -3.79 -2.98
C ILE A 51 -7.88 -4.81 -3.38
N HIS A 52 -7.06 -4.48 -4.38
CA HIS A 52 -5.94 -5.30 -4.84
C HIS A 52 -4.68 -5.09 -3.98
N ARG A 53 -4.85 -5.28 -2.67
CA ARG A 53 -3.76 -5.18 -1.67
C ARG A 53 -2.58 -6.11 -1.99
N ALA A 54 -1.43 -5.81 -1.41
CA ALA A 54 -0.17 -6.53 -1.56
C ALA A 54 0.28 -6.69 -3.01
N SER A 55 -0.08 -5.75 -3.89
CA SER A 55 0.24 -5.80 -5.31
C SER A 55 0.63 -4.43 -5.89
N MET A 56 1.41 -4.45 -6.96
CA MET A 56 1.74 -3.25 -7.73
C MET A 56 0.48 -2.64 -8.39
N ASN A 57 -0.46 -3.47 -8.84
CA ASN A 57 -1.72 -3.00 -9.42
C ASN A 57 -2.52 -2.19 -8.40
N GLY A 58 -2.58 -2.63 -7.15
CA GLY A 58 -3.24 -1.89 -6.07
C GLY A 58 -2.63 -0.51 -5.84
N ALA A 59 -1.29 -0.39 -5.93
CA ALA A 59 -0.62 0.90 -5.86
C ALA A 59 -1.01 1.81 -7.02
N ILE A 60 -1.01 1.31 -8.26
CA ILE A 60 -1.39 2.07 -9.46
C ILE A 60 -2.85 2.54 -9.38
N GLU A 61 -3.78 1.64 -9.06
CA GLU A 61 -5.20 1.95 -8.94
C GLU A 61 -5.47 3.01 -7.88
N SER A 62 -4.82 2.91 -6.72
CA SER A 62 -4.96 3.90 -5.66
C SER A 62 -4.43 5.28 -6.09
N GLY A 63 -3.35 5.33 -6.87
CA GLY A 63 -2.81 6.58 -7.41
C GLY A 63 -3.76 7.22 -8.43
N LEU A 64 -4.37 6.42 -9.31
CA LEU A 64 -5.39 6.92 -10.25
C LEU A 64 -6.61 7.46 -9.50
N ARG A 65 -7.11 6.73 -8.50
CA ARG A 65 -8.21 7.16 -7.65
C ARG A 65 -7.91 8.52 -7.00
N VAL A 66 -6.77 8.65 -6.32
CA VAL A 66 -6.39 9.91 -5.66
C VAL A 66 -6.18 11.04 -6.65
N SER A 67 -5.64 10.77 -7.85
CA SER A 67 -5.54 11.78 -8.90
C SER A 67 -6.90 12.37 -9.27
N ASP A 68 -7.93 11.53 -9.36
CA ASP A 68 -9.28 11.98 -9.69
C ASP A 68 -9.99 12.67 -8.51
N GLU A 69 -9.68 12.31 -7.27
CA GLU A 69 -10.14 13.03 -6.07
C GLU A 69 -9.59 14.45 -6.03
N ILE A 70 -8.29 14.63 -6.30
CA ILE A 70 -7.63 15.93 -6.33
C ILE A 70 -8.21 16.82 -7.42
N LYS A 71 -8.50 16.29 -8.62
CA LYS A 71 -9.09 17.07 -9.72
C LYS A 71 -10.52 17.55 -9.45
N LYS A 72 -11.22 16.94 -8.50
CA LYS A 72 -12.61 17.26 -8.13
C LYS A 72 -12.69 18.19 -6.90
N SER A 73 -11.58 18.40 -6.22
CA SER A 73 -11.45 19.31 -5.08
C SER A 73 -11.27 20.74 -5.58
#